data_AF-A0A8T3VAD4-F1
#
_entry.id   AF-A0A8T3VAD4-F1
#
_cell.length_a   1.000
_cell.length_b   1.000
_cell.length_c   1.000
_cell.angle_alpha   90.00
_cell.angle_beta   90.00
_cell.angle_gamma   90.00
#
_symmetry.space_group_name_H-M   'P 1'
#
loop_
_entity.id
_entity.type
_entity.pdbx_description
1 polymer ?
#
loop_
_entity_poly.entity_id
_entity_poly.type
_entity_poly.pdbx_seq_one_letter_code
_entity_poly.pdbx_strand_id
1 'polypeptide(L)' 'MDVKQIVAIIIPIAIFMFRRYMGILITLAILIIGCIVTYYLYAKSEEDKYLRGALSLYGLNFFFIFIGFLIHFFF' A
#
# COMPACT_ATOMS: atom_id res chain seq x y z
N MET A 1 6.26 -18.71 5.06
CA MET A 1 5.69 -17.65 4.20
C MET A 1 5.36 -18.29 2.88
N ASP A 2 4.08 -18.32 2.54
CA ASP A 2 3.63 -18.76 1.23
C ASP A 2 4.03 -17.71 0.18
N VAL A 3 4.29 -18.14 -1.06
CA VAL A 3 4.67 -17.24 -2.17
C VAL A 3 3.66 -16.10 -2.34
N LYS A 4 2.37 -16.40 -2.11
CA LYS A 4 1.29 -15.41 -2.20
C LYS A 4 1.42 -14.30 -1.15
N GLN A 5 1.86 -14.63 0.06
CA GLN A 5 2.06 -13.68 1.16
C GLN A 5 3.29 -12.80 0.91
N ILE A 6 4.37 -13.39 0.38
CA ILE A 6 5.59 -12.67 -0.01
C ILE A 6 5.24 -11.60 -1.05
N VAL A 7 4.52 -12.00 -2.10
CA VAL A 7 4.07 -11.10 -3.16
C VAL A 7 3.17 -9.99 -2.60
N ALA A 8 2.24 -10.31 -1.70
CA ALA A 8 1.34 -9.33 -1.09
C ALA A 8 2.07 -8.22 -0.31
N ILE A 9 3.23 -8.52 0.31
CA ILE A 9 4.05 -7.55 1.04
C ILE A 9 4.98 -6.77 0.09
N ILE A 10 5.52 -7.40 -0.94
CA ILE A 10 6.44 -6.76 -1.90
C ILE A 10 5.72 -5.67 -2.71
N ILE A 11 4.46 -5.88 -3.09
CA ILE A 11 3.68 -4.93 -3.90
C ILE A 11 3.60 -3.52 -3.27
N PRO A 12 3.13 -3.34 -2.02
CA PRO A 12 3.08 -2.00 -1.40
C PRO A 12 4.45 -1.35 -1.23
N ILE A 13 5.52 -2.13 -1.07
CA ILE A 13 6.90 -1.63 -1.02
C ILE A 13 7.35 -1.13 -2.40
N ALA A 14 7.10 -1.90 -3.45
CA ALA A 14 7.40 -1.51 -4.82
C ALA A 14 6.64 -0.21 -5.20
N ILE A 15 5.35 -0.12 -4.86
CA ILE A 15 4.57 1.09 -5.09
C ILE A 15 5.21 2.30 -4.38
N PHE A 16 5.65 2.13 -3.13
CA PHE A 16 6.32 3.20 -2.39
C PHE A 16 7.62 3.69 -3.06
N MET A 17 8.44 2.77 -3.57
CA MET A 17 9.70 3.10 -4.24
C MET A 17 9.48 3.79 -5.59
N PHE A 18 8.50 3.31 -6.37
CA PHE A 18 8.27 3.80 -7.72
C PHE A 18 7.28 4.98 -7.80
N ARG A 19 6.62 5.36 -6.69
CA ARG A 19 5.64 6.46 -6.66
C ARG A 19 6.16 7.78 -7.21
N ARG A 20 7.45 8.05 -7.06
CA ARG A 20 8.10 9.28 -7.57
C ARG A 20 8.03 9.37 -9.11
N TYR A 21 7.96 8.24 -9.79
CA TYR A 21 7.94 8.15 -11.25
C TYR A 21 6.53 8.01 -11.82
N MET A 22 5.56 7.55 -11.04
CA MET A 22 4.22 7.20 -11.54
C MET A 22 3.21 8.36 -11.46
N GLY A 23 3.55 9.50 -10.89
CA GLY A 23 2.59 10.60 -10.68
C GLY A 23 1.58 10.28 -9.58
N ILE A 24 1.07 11.33 -8.93
CA ILE A 24 0.32 11.18 -7.67
C ILE A 24 -1.04 10.52 -7.87
N LEU A 25 -1.76 10.84 -8.97
CA LEU A 25 -3.09 10.31 -9.25
C LEU A 25 -3.05 8.80 -9.55
N ILE A 26 -2.07 8.37 -10.36
CA ILE A 26 -1.88 6.96 -10.70
C ILE A 26 -1.43 6.18 -9.47
N THR A 27 -0.51 6.73 -8.67
CA THR A 27 -0.07 6.13 -7.41
C THR A 27 -1.25 5.91 -6.45
N LEU A 28 -2.12 6.91 -6.30
CA LEU A 28 -3.32 6.82 -5.47
C LEU A 28 -4.26 5.73 -5.96
N ALA A 29 -4.54 5.67 -7.26
CA ALA A 29 -5.40 4.64 -7.83
C ALA A 29 -4.86 3.22 -7.57
N ILE A 30 -3.55 3.01 -7.77
CA ILE A 30 -2.91 1.71 -7.52
C ILE A 30 -2.95 1.34 -6.03
N LEU A 31 -2.71 2.30 -5.13
CA LEU A 31 -2.77 2.07 -3.69
C LEU A 31 -4.18 1.68 -3.23
N ILE A 32 -5.22 2.35 -3.73
CA ILE A 32 -6.61 2.06 -3.38
C ILE A 32 -6.98 0.64 -3.84
N ILE A 33 -6.72 0.32 -5.12
CA ILE A 33 -7.03 -1.00 -5.68
C ILE A 33 -6.26 -2.10 -4.94
N GLY A 34 -4.95 -1.91 -4.74
CA GLY A 34 -4.10 -2.87 -4.03
C GLY A 34 -4.55 -3.08 -2.58
N CYS A 35 -4.94 -2.02 -1.88
CA CYS A 35 -5.46 -2.10 -0.52
C CYS A 35 -6.77 -2.89 -0.46
N ILE A 36 -7.74 -2.62 -1.36
CA ILE A 36 -9.03 -3.34 -1.41
C ILE A 36 -8.82 -4.83 -1.66
N VAL A 37 -7.98 -5.18 -2.65
CA VAL A 37 -7.69 -6.59 -2.97
C VAL A 37 -7.03 -7.29 -1.78
N THR A 38 -6.04 -6.65 -1.17
CA THR A 38 -5.34 -7.21 0.00
C THR A 38 -6.27 -7.36 1.20
N TYR A 39 -7.18 -6.41 1.42
CA TYR A 39 -8.22 -6.48 2.44
C TYR A 39 -9.19 -7.65 2.21
N TYR A 40 -9.67 -7.82 0.98
CA TYR A 40 -10.55 -8.92 0.63
C TYR A 40 -9.88 -10.28 0.88
N LEU A 41 -8.61 -10.41 0.53
CA LEU A 41 -7.82 -11.62 0.82
C LEU A 41 -7.63 -11.82 2.33
N TYR A 42 -7.35 -10.75 3.08
CA TYR A 42 -7.19 -10.80 4.53
C TYR A 42 -8.47 -11.30 5.22
N ALA A 43 -9.62 -10.73 4.86
CA ALA A 43 -10.92 -11.08 5.42
C ALA A 43 -11.31 -12.54 5.13
N LYS A 44 -10.84 -13.10 4.01
CA LYS A 44 -11.09 -14.50 3.62
C LYS A 44 -10.12 -15.49 4.26
N SER A 45 -8.97 -15.03 4.76
CA SER A 45 -7.84 -15.89 5.14
C SER A 45 -7.65 -16.07 6.65
N GLU A 46 -8.74 -16.03 7.43
CA GLU A 46 -8.73 -16.22 8.90
C GLU A 46 -7.67 -15.36 9.64
N GLU A 47 -7.56 -14.08 9.29
CA GLU A 47 -6.63 -13.13 9.91
C GLU A 47 -5.12 -13.41 9.71
N ASP A 48 -4.74 -13.73 8.47
CA ASP A 48 -3.34 -13.87 8.09
C ASP A 48 -2.48 -12.63 8.48
N LYS A 49 -1.52 -12.86 9.38
CA LYS A 49 -0.58 -11.85 9.90
C LYS A 49 0.20 -11.13 8.78
N TYR A 50 0.50 -11.80 7.68
CA TYR A 50 1.26 -11.23 6.56
C TYR A 50 0.40 -10.28 5.72
N LEU A 51 -0.86 -10.63 5.49
CA LEU A 51 -1.83 -9.76 4.81
C LEU A 51 -2.16 -8.54 5.68
N ARG A 52 -2.24 -8.72 7.00
CA ARG A 52 -2.33 -7.59 7.95
C ARG A 52 -1.11 -6.66 7.87
N GLY A 53 0.10 -7.23 7.74
CA GLY A 53 1.32 -6.47 7.51
C GLY A 53 1.29 -5.69 6.20
N ALA A 54 0.84 -6.32 5.11
CA ALA A 54 0.66 -5.65 3.81
C ALA A 54 -0.34 -4.50 3.88
N LEU A 55 -1.49 -4.70 4.54
CA LEU A 55 -2.48 -3.64 4.81
C LEU A 55 -1.88 -2.45 5.57
N SER A 56 -1.07 -2.72 6.60
CA SER A 56 -0.36 -1.67 7.33
C SER A 56 0.61 -0.89 6.43
N LEU A 57 1.29 -1.56 5.50
CA LEU A 57 2.17 -0.91 4.52
C LEU A 57 1.40 -0.04 3.51
N TYR A 58 0.20 -0.46 3.08
CA TYR A 58 -0.68 0.41 2.29
C TYR A 58 -1.11 1.64 3.08
N GLY A 59 -1.49 1.49 4.35
CA GLY A 59 -1.82 2.62 5.23
C GLY A 59 -0.65 3.59 5.42
N LEU A 60 0.57 3.05 5.61
CA LEU A 60 1.79 3.85 5.75
C LEU A 60 2.10 4.64 4.45
N ASN A 61 1.88 4.01 3.28
CA ASN A 61 1.99 4.69 1.99
C ASN A 61 1.05 5.90 1.89
N PHE A 62 -0.23 5.75 2.27
CA PHE A 62 -1.19 6.86 2.30
C PHE A 62 -0.75 7.97 3.26
N PHE A 63 -0.26 7.60 4.44
CA PHE A 63 0.24 8.56 5.42
C PHE A 63 1.41 9.39 4.88
N PHE A 64 2.36 8.78 4.18
CA PHE A 64 3.46 9.51 3.55
C PHE A 64 3.02 10.41 2.40
N ILE A 65 2.01 10.01 1.63
CA ILE A 65 1.43 10.87 0.59
C ILE A 65 0.77 12.09 1.24
N PHE A 66 0.01 11.90 2.31
CA PHE A 66 -0.65 12.97 3.04
C PHE A 66 0.36 13.94 3.66
N ILE A 67 1.42 13.44 4.30
CA ILE A 67 2.52 14.28 4.80
C ILE A 67 3.18 15.05 3.66
N GLY A 68 3.48 14.39 2.54
CA GLY A 68 4.09 15.05 1.38
C GLY A 68 3.22 16.20 0.86
N PHE A 69 1.90 16.02 0.85
CA PHE A 69 0.95 17.07 0.48
C PHE A 69 0.93 18.22 1.49
N LEU A 70 0.88 17.92 2.79
CA LEU A 70 0.92 18.93 3.85
C LEU A 70 2.21 19.76 3.75
N ILE A 71 3.37 19.12 3.62
CA ILE A 71 4.64 19.84 3.49
C ILE A 71 4.61 20.74 2.26
N HIS A 72 4.13 20.25 1.10
CA HIS A 72 4.07 21.06 -0.11
C HIS A 72 3.10 22.27 -0.03
N PHE A 73 2.05 22.17 0.78
CA PHE A 73 1.07 23.23 0.91
C PHE A 73 1.48 24.29 1.94
N PHE A 74 2.18 23.89 3.01
CA PHE A 74 2.55 24.78 4.12
C PHE A 74 3.96 25.36 4.04
N PHE A 75 4.84 24.79 3.21
CA PHE A 75 6.22 25.24 2.97
C PHE A 75 6.48 25.44 1.48
#